data_AF-A0AAN6EB13-F1
#
_entry.id   AF-A0AAN6EB13-F1
#
_cell.length_a   1.000
_cell.length_b   1.000
_cell.length_c   1.000
_cell.angle_alpha   90.00
_cell.angle_beta   90.00
_cell.angle_gamma   90.00
#
_symmetry.space_group_name_H-M   'P 1'
#
loop_
_entity.id
_entity.type
_entity.pdbx_description
1 polymer ?
#
loop_
_entity_poly.entity_id
_entity_poly.type
_entity_poly.pdbx_seq_one_letter_code
_entity_poly.pdbx_strand_id
1 'polypeptide(L)'
;QRQESEVKSLLDKLAPDTVQLDPMFIGRIDPRSYSQRQHNRLVDARDEYSKNKADGKYVDNNVKNKMKGRNSTAKRFNRKRQSNVVDLKKVLEMEKLEREMRETDTKRRKVPEQEQGALSKFYAERRNE
;
A
#
# COMPACT_ATOMS: atom_id res chain seq x y z
N GLN A 1 -43.07 -24.44 -42.05
CA GLN A 1 -41.68 -23.93 -42.05
C GLN A 1 -41.54 -22.44 -41.76
N ARG A 2 -42.10 -21.50 -42.54
CA ARG A 2 -41.90 -20.04 -42.29
C ARG A 2 -42.41 -19.56 -40.93
N GLN A 3 -43.64 -19.94 -40.60
CA GLN A 3 -44.27 -19.61 -39.31
C GLN A 3 -43.44 -20.14 -38.12
N GLU A 4 -42.93 -21.37 -38.25
CA GLU A 4 -42.09 -21.99 -37.22
C GLU A 4 -40.75 -21.24 -37.05
N SER A 5 -40.13 -20.77 -38.14
CA SER A 5 -38.88 -20.01 -38.08
C SER A 5 -39.06 -18.62 -37.45
N GLU A 6 -40.18 -17.95 -37.71
CA GLU A 6 -40.48 -16.63 -37.12
C GLU A 6 -40.75 -16.74 -35.63
N VAL A 7 -41.52 -17.75 -35.21
CA VAL A 7 -41.76 -18.04 -33.78
C VAL A 7 -40.45 -18.36 -33.08
N LYS A 8 -39.60 -19.19 -33.68
CA LYS A 8 -38.29 -19.51 -33.10
C LYS A 8 -37.39 -18.28 -32.97
N SER A 9 -37.34 -17.43 -34.00
CA SER A 9 -36.56 -16.18 -33.96
C SER A 9 -37.07 -15.19 -32.92
N LEU A 10 -38.38 -15.19 -32.63
CA LEU A 10 -38.97 -14.31 -31.62
C LEU A 10 -38.64 -14.81 -30.20
N LEU A 11 -38.62 -16.14 -30.00
CA LEU A 11 -38.27 -16.76 -28.73
C LEU A 11 -36.78 -16.66 -28.42
N ASP A 12 -35.92 -16.87 -29.42
CA ASP A 12 -34.46 -16.85 -29.26
C ASP A 12 -33.87 -15.42 -29.38
N LYS A 13 -34.72 -14.39 -29.40
CA LYS A 13 -34.28 -12.99 -29.55
C LYS A 13 -33.42 -12.58 -28.35
N LEU A 14 -32.19 -12.15 -28.65
CA LEU A 14 -31.25 -11.66 -27.64
C LEU A 14 -31.75 -10.34 -27.02
N ALA A 15 -31.59 -10.22 -25.70
CA ALA A 15 -31.91 -9.00 -24.98
C ALA A 15 -30.90 -7.87 -25.33
N PRO A 16 -31.33 -6.60 -25.40
CA PRO A 16 -30.44 -5.49 -25.76
C PRO A 16 -29.23 -5.35 -24.84
N ASP A 17 -29.37 -5.67 -23.56
CA ASP A 17 -28.28 -5.59 -22.58
C ASP A 17 -27.16 -6.61 -22.81
N THR A 18 -27.41 -7.66 -23.59
CA THR A 18 -26.41 -8.67 -23.97
C THR A 18 -25.51 -8.23 -25.12
N VAL A 19 -25.84 -7.12 -25.80
CA VAL A 19 -25.08 -6.62 -26.94
C VAL A 19 -23.83 -5.91 -26.44
N GLN A 20 -22.67 -6.52 -26.66
CA GLN A 20 -21.36 -5.98 -26.30
C GLN A 20 -20.37 -6.14 -27.45
N LEU A 21 -19.20 -5.49 -27.33
CA LEU A 21 -18.11 -5.60 -28.31
C LEU A 21 -17.55 -7.03 -28.41
N ASP A 22 -17.52 -7.77 -27.29
CA ASP A 22 -17.09 -9.18 -27.26
C ASP A 22 -18.30 -10.11 -27.13
N PRO A 23 -18.66 -10.89 -28.16
CA PRO A 23 -19.79 -11.82 -28.11
C PRO A 23 -19.56 -13.01 -27.17
N MET A 24 -18.30 -13.29 -26.79
CA MET A 24 -17.92 -14.38 -25.87
C MET A 24 -17.86 -13.91 -24.40
N PHE A 25 -18.46 -12.76 -24.08
CA PHE A 25 -18.50 -12.22 -22.71
C PHE A 25 -19.48 -12.97 -21.79
N ILE A 26 -20.60 -13.46 -22.34
CA ILE A 26 -21.62 -14.18 -21.57
C ILE A 26 -21.01 -15.47 -21.03
N GLY A 27 -20.94 -15.58 -19.70
CA GLY A 27 -20.31 -16.71 -19.00
C GLY A 27 -18.93 -16.42 -18.38
N ARG A 28 -18.34 -15.24 -18.62
CA ARG A 28 -17.15 -14.80 -17.90
C ARG A 28 -17.50 -14.26 -16.51
N ILE A 29 -16.58 -14.43 -15.57
CA ILE A 29 -16.72 -13.86 -14.22
C ILE A 29 -16.27 -12.40 -14.24
N ASP A 30 -17.03 -11.51 -13.59
CA ASP A 30 -16.65 -10.10 -13.42
C ASP A 30 -15.28 -10.00 -12.72
N PRO A 31 -14.28 -9.34 -13.33
CA PRO A 31 -12.95 -9.16 -12.71
C PRO A 31 -13.00 -8.39 -11.40
N ARG A 32 -13.98 -7.53 -11.16
CA ARG A 32 -14.14 -6.83 -9.85
C ARG A 32 -14.53 -7.80 -8.74
N SER A 33 -15.32 -8.83 -9.06
CA SER A 33 -15.66 -9.91 -8.14
C SER A 33 -14.42 -10.69 -7.69
N TYR A 34 -13.39 -10.78 -8.54
CA TYR A 34 -12.15 -11.48 -8.18
C TYR A 34 -11.47 -10.85 -6.96
N SER A 35 -11.30 -9.52 -6.95
CA SER A 35 -10.69 -8.81 -5.82
C SER A 35 -11.47 -8.98 -4.51
N GLN A 36 -12.80 -9.09 -4.61
CA GLN A 36 -13.66 -9.26 -3.44
C GLN A 36 -13.66 -10.71 -2.93
N ARG A 37 -13.62 -11.71 -3.82
CA ARG A 37 -13.46 -13.12 -3.44
C ARG A 37 -12.10 -13.40 -2.80
N GLN A 38 -11.04 -12.78 -3.36
CA GLN A 38 -9.70 -12.90 -2.80
C GLN A 38 -9.51 -12.03 -1.55
N HIS A 39 -10.46 -11.18 -1.18
CA HIS A 39 -10.31 -10.28 -0.03
C HIS A 39 -10.01 -11.05 1.25
N ASN A 40 -10.83 -12.06 1.58
CA ASN A 40 -10.63 -12.86 2.80
C ASN A 40 -9.28 -13.56 2.78
N ARG A 41 -8.94 -14.23 1.66
CA ARG A 41 -7.64 -14.89 1.50
C ARG A 41 -6.47 -13.91 1.63
N LEU A 42 -6.59 -12.69 1.09
CA LEU A 42 -5.57 -11.65 1.20
C LEU A 42 -5.45 -11.10 2.62
N VAL A 43 -6.57 -10.99 3.35
CA VAL A 43 -6.58 -10.59 4.76
C VAL A 43 -5.90 -11.66 5.60
N ASP A 44 -6.27 -12.93 5.43
CA ASP A 44 -5.66 -14.06 6.14
C ASP A 44 -4.14 -14.11 5.88
N ALA A 45 -3.73 -14.04 4.60
CA ALA A 45 -2.31 -14.01 4.22
C ALA A 45 -1.57 -12.80 4.81
N ARG A 46 -2.23 -11.64 4.91
CA ARG A 46 -1.65 -10.44 5.52
C ARG A 46 -1.48 -10.62 7.03
N ASP A 47 -2.46 -11.22 7.70
CA ASP A 47 -2.43 -11.45 9.14
C ASP A 47 -1.37 -12.49 9.49
N GLU A 48 -1.29 -13.60 8.74
CA GLU A 48 -0.21 -14.59 8.84
C GLU A 48 1.16 -13.95 8.63
N TYR A 49 1.32 -13.13 7.59
CA TYR A 49 2.56 -12.39 7.36
C TYR A 49 2.91 -11.47 8.54
N SER A 50 1.92 -10.78 9.11
CA SER A 50 2.14 -9.90 10.27
C SER A 50 2.59 -10.66 11.52
N LYS A 51 2.01 -11.84 11.78
CA LYS A 51 2.37 -12.73 12.88
C LYS A 51 3.78 -13.29 12.69
N ASN A 52 4.08 -13.82 11.50
CA ASN A 52 5.41 -14.36 11.17
C ASN A 52 6.52 -13.30 11.24
N LYS A 53 6.19 -12.04 10.91
CA LYS A 53 7.10 -10.90 11.07
C LYS A 53 7.34 -10.56 12.54
N ALA A 54 6.31 -10.61 13.38
CA ALA A 54 6.44 -10.38 14.83
C ALA A 54 7.26 -11.49 15.51
N ASP A 55 7.07 -12.74 15.09
CA ASP A 55 7.80 -13.91 15.58
C ASP A 55 9.25 -13.99 15.08
N GLY A 56 9.70 -13.04 14.25
CA GLY A 56 11.07 -12.99 13.73
C GLY A 56 11.42 -14.09 12.71
N LYS A 57 10.48 -14.99 12.37
CA LYS A 57 10.67 -16.09 11.42
C LYS A 57 10.75 -15.62 9.97
N TYR A 58 10.28 -14.41 9.68
CA TYR A 58 10.27 -13.83 8.33
C TYR A 58 10.94 -12.45 8.33
N VAL A 59 12.25 -12.42 8.08
CA VAL A 59 12.98 -11.19 7.77
C VAL A 59 13.11 -11.12 6.26
N ASP A 60 12.20 -10.40 5.62
CA ASP A 60 12.24 -10.20 4.18
C ASP A 60 13.42 -9.28 3.83
N ASN A 61 14.60 -9.89 3.62
CA ASN A 61 15.88 -9.21 3.36
C ASN A 61 15.87 -8.39 2.04
N ASN A 62 14.80 -8.50 1.25
CA ASN A 62 14.67 -7.86 -0.05
C ASN A 62 13.80 -6.60 -0.06
N VAL A 63 13.04 -6.31 1.01
CA VAL A 63 12.20 -5.10 1.07
C VAL A 63 13.06 -3.89 1.46
N LYS A 64 13.71 -3.31 0.47
CA LYS A 64 14.45 -2.05 0.62
C LYS A 64 13.45 -0.89 0.63
N ASN A 65 13.35 -0.17 1.75
CA ASN A 65 12.61 1.10 1.86
C ASN A 65 13.32 2.23 1.08
N LYS A 66 13.36 2.13 -0.25
CA LYS A 66 14.10 3.05 -1.13
C LYS A 66 13.38 4.38 -1.36
N MET A 67 12.09 4.47 -1.08
CA MET A 67 11.30 5.68 -1.39
C MET A 67 11.35 6.66 -0.22
N LYS A 68 12.39 7.49 -0.17
CA LYS A 68 12.46 8.65 0.72
C LYS A 68 12.00 9.91 -0.04
N GLY A 69 11.35 10.85 0.65
CA GLY A 69 11.17 12.23 0.15
C GLY A 69 9.74 12.69 -0.11
N ARG A 70 9.62 13.77 -0.91
CA ARG A 70 8.36 14.54 -1.11
C ARG A 70 7.24 13.73 -1.76
N ASN A 71 7.55 12.63 -2.45
CA ASN A 71 6.61 11.79 -3.19
C ASN A 71 6.35 10.42 -2.54
N SER A 72 6.71 10.24 -1.26
CA SER A 72 6.36 9.04 -0.49
C SER A 72 4.85 8.77 -0.51
N THR A 73 4.46 7.50 -0.48
CA THR A 73 3.07 7.03 -0.53
C THR A 73 2.21 7.65 0.57
N ALA A 74 2.72 7.72 1.81
CA ALA A 74 2.04 8.35 2.94
C ALA A 74 1.83 9.87 2.71
N LYS A 75 2.86 10.58 2.23
CA LYS A 75 2.76 12.02 1.90
C LYS A 75 1.78 12.28 0.75
N ARG A 76 1.74 11.40 -0.26
CA ARG A 76 0.79 11.47 -1.37
C ARG A 76 -0.63 11.18 -0.90
N PHE A 77 -0.82 10.21 -0.01
CA PHE A 77 -2.13 9.89 0.56
C PHE A 77 -2.69 11.09 1.32
N ASN A 78 -1.90 11.71 2.20
CA ASN A 78 -2.31 12.89 2.96
C ASN A 78 -2.63 14.10 2.07
N ARG A 79 -1.96 14.28 0.92
CA ARG A 79 -2.29 15.32 -0.06
C ARG A 79 -3.54 15.04 -0.89
N LYS A 80 -3.83 13.77 -1.19
CA LYS A 80 -5.00 13.36 -2.00
C LYS A 80 -6.30 13.35 -1.18
N ARG A 81 -6.20 13.24 0.15
CA ARG A 81 -7.35 13.32 1.06
C ARG A 81 -7.75 14.77 1.32
N GLN A 82 -9.03 15.00 1.60
CA GLN A 82 -9.56 16.31 1.96
C GLN A 82 -8.84 16.85 3.21
N SER A 83 -8.45 18.13 3.19
CA SER A 83 -7.73 18.77 4.30
C SER A 83 -8.58 18.89 5.56
N ASN A 84 -9.89 19.10 5.40
CA ASN A 84 -10.78 19.52 6.49
C ASN A 84 -11.41 18.35 7.24
N VAL A 85 -11.52 17.18 6.61
CA VAL A 85 -12.09 15.97 7.24
C VAL A 85 -10.98 15.22 7.97
N VAL A 86 -11.14 14.98 9.27
CA VAL A 86 -10.18 14.27 10.12
C VAL A 86 -10.75 12.92 10.55
N ASP A 87 -10.37 11.89 9.81
CA ASP A 87 -10.70 10.50 10.15
C ASP A 87 -9.63 9.87 11.07
N LEU A 88 -10.00 8.83 11.82
CA LEU A 88 -9.07 8.04 12.63
C LEU A 88 -7.84 7.57 11.83
N LYS A 89 -8.04 7.11 10.60
CA LYS A 89 -6.95 6.69 9.70
C LYS A 89 -5.99 7.82 9.37
N LYS A 90 -6.51 9.03 9.15
CA LYS A 90 -5.71 10.22 8.84
C LYS A 90 -4.86 10.62 10.04
N VAL A 91 -5.41 10.56 11.25
CA VAL A 91 -4.66 10.81 12.50
C VAL A 91 -3.50 9.82 12.65
N LEU A 92 -3.76 8.52 12.48
CA LEU A 92 -2.73 7.48 12.57
C LEU A 92 -1.62 7.66 11.52
N GLU A 93 -1.96 8.05 10.29
CA GLU A 93 -0.97 8.29 9.25
C GLU A 93 -0.17 9.58 9.47
N MET A 94 -0.80 10.63 10.00
CA MET A 94 -0.14 11.87 10.39
C MET A 94 0.88 11.62 11.51
N GLU A 95 0.50 10.88 12.55
CA GLU A 95 1.37 10.53 13.67
C GLU A 95 2.59 9.70 13.19
N LYS A 96 2.37 8.72 12.30
CA LYS A 96 3.47 7.95 11.70
C LYS A 96 4.44 8.83 10.93
N LEU A 97 3.91 9.75 10.11
CA LEU A 97 4.72 10.67 9.31
C LEU A 97 5.53 11.60 10.22
N GLU A 98 4.94 12.09 11.31
CA GLU A 98 5.62 12.92 12.29
C GLU A 98 6.74 12.15 12.99
N ARG A 99 6.49 10.90 13.39
CA ARG A 99 7.50 10.01 14.00
C ARG A 99 8.68 9.78 13.05
N GLU A 100 8.41 9.46 11.79
CA GLU A 100 9.44 9.31 10.75
C GLU A 100 10.26 10.60 10.58
N MET A 101 9.61 11.76 10.55
CA MET A 101 10.30 13.05 10.44
C MET A 101 11.25 13.28 11.63
N ARG A 102 10.76 13.08 12.86
CA ARG A 102 11.56 13.20 14.09
C ARG A 102 12.75 12.25 14.06
N GLU A 103 12.56 10.99 13.68
CA GLU A 103 13.66 10.03 13.55
C GLU A 103 14.69 10.44 12.49
N THR A 104 14.24 10.99 11.35
CA THR A 104 15.19 11.47 10.34
C THR A 104 15.98 12.68 10.81
N ASP A 105 15.35 13.58 11.56
CA ASP A 105 16.02 14.77 12.09
C ASP A 105 16.98 14.42 13.22
N THR A 106 16.64 13.49 14.11
CA THR A 106 17.59 12.98 15.12
C THR A 106 18.77 12.27 14.47
N LYS A 107 18.55 11.43 13.43
CA LYS A 107 19.63 10.80 12.66
C LYS A 107 20.53 11.81 11.96
N ARG A 108 19.98 12.92 11.48
CA ARG A 108 20.75 14.02 10.86
C ARG A 108 21.54 14.83 11.88
N ARG A 109 20.98 15.04 13.08
CA ARG A 109 21.63 15.78 14.18
C ARG A 109 22.71 14.98 14.89
N LYS A 110 22.61 13.64 14.89
CA LYS A 110 23.71 12.77 15.33
C LYS A 110 24.85 12.90 14.32
N VAL A 111 25.79 13.79 14.61
CA VAL A 111 27.08 13.88 13.93
C VAL A 111 27.75 12.50 14.03
N PRO A 112 28.27 11.92 12.93
CA PRO A 112 28.98 10.65 13.02
C PRO A 112 30.11 10.80 14.03
N GLU A 113 30.32 9.78 14.88
CA GLU A 113 31.33 9.78 15.94
C GLU A 113 32.77 10.06 15.41
N GLN A 114 32.96 9.89 14.11
CA GLN A 114 34.17 10.18 13.34
C GLN A 114 34.42 11.68 13.08
N GLU A 115 33.41 12.54 13.24
CA GLU A 115 33.48 14.00 13.10
C GLU A 115 33.48 14.72 14.47
N GLN A 116 33.84 14.02 15.54
CA GLN A 116 34.39 14.72 16.70
C GLN A 116 35.71 15.34 16.22
N GLY A 117 35.68 16.60 15.80
CA GLY A 117 36.80 17.29 15.15
C GLY A 117 38.09 17.18 15.96
N ALA A 118 39.26 17.38 15.34
CA ALA A 118 40.57 17.12 15.95
C ALA A 118 40.75 17.68 17.39
N LEU A 119 40.04 18.75 17.75
CA LEU A 119 39.99 19.35 19.08
C LEU A 119 39.32 18.48 20.17
N SER A 120 38.39 17.59 19.81
CA SER A 120 37.67 16.72 20.76
C SER A 120 38.60 15.71 21.45
N LYS A 121 39.68 15.30 20.78
CA LYS A 121 40.69 14.38 21.32
C LYS A 121 41.40 14.97 22.54
N PHE A 122 41.70 16.27 22.50
CA PHE A 122 42.39 16.98 23.59
C PHE A 122 41.55 17.14 24.86
N TYR A 123 40.22 17.26 24.73
CA TYR A 123 39.32 17.39 25.88
C TYR A 123 38.89 16.05 26.49
N ALA A 124 39.15 14.92 25.81
CA ALA A 124 38.90 13.58 26.32
C ALA A 124 40.03 13.09 27.25
N GLU A 125 41.29 13.36 26.89
CA GLU A 125 42.46 12.98 27.72
C GLU A 125 42.50 13.75 29.04
N ARG A 126 42.22 15.07 29.03
CA ARG A 126 42.25 15.91 30.23
C ARG A 126 41.14 15.62 31.26
N ARG A 127 40.19 14.74 30.93
CA ARG A 127 39.10 14.35 31.84
C ARG A 127 39.41 13.06 32.63
N ASN A 128 40.54 12.42 32.33
CA ASN A 128 40.98 11.15 32.93
C ASN A 128 42.23 11.31 33.82
N GLU A 129 42.68 12.55 34.08
CA GLU A 129 43.64 12.92 35.13
C GLU A 129 42.88 13.62 36.27
#